data_AF-A0A497RSQ8-F1
#
_entry.id   AF-A0A497RSQ8-F1
#
_cell.length_a   1.000
_cell.length_b   1.000
_cell.length_c   1.000
_cell.angle_alpha   90.00
_cell.angle_beta   90.00
_cell.angle_gamma   90.00
#
_symmetry.space_group_name_H-M   'P 1'
#
loop_
_entity.id
_entity.type
_entity.pdbx_description
1 polymer ?
#
loop_
_entity_poly.entity_id
_entity_poly.type
_entity_poly.pdbx_seq_one_letter_code
_entity_poly.pdbx_strand_id
1 'polypeptide(L)'
;INLVSQYNAELIVDSTGLGDPLYDFIAQKYPKVRPYYLSPSRKTALIDNLAIMIEQVEITFPEIPELLTELELFGIETTPTGRHKYQAPKGHHDDCVIALALAAWALRKGGSRPGFAFLDW
;
A
#
# COMPACT_ATOMS: atom_id res chain seq x y z
N ILE A 1 -14.06 17.90 8.84
CA ILE A 1 -12.64 18.16 9.15
C ILE A 1 -11.81 17.55 8.03
N ASN A 2 -10.89 18.31 7.41
CA ASN A 2 -10.06 17.83 6.30
C ASN A 2 -8.71 17.35 6.84
N LEU A 3 -8.53 16.04 6.96
CA LEU A 3 -7.32 15.43 7.54
C LEU A 3 -6.05 15.81 6.76
N VAL A 4 -6.13 15.90 5.43
CA VAL A 4 -4.96 16.23 4.59
C VAL A 4 -4.44 17.63 4.91
N SER A 5 -5.34 18.61 4.99
CA SER A 5 -4.96 19.99 5.35
C SER A 5 -4.53 20.11 6.81
N GLN A 6 -5.20 19.39 7.72
CA GLN A 6 -4.87 19.41 9.15
C GLN A 6 -3.45 18.93 9.42
N TYR A 7 -3.01 17.87 8.74
CA TYR A 7 -1.70 17.27 8.95
C TYR A 7 -0.66 17.70 7.89
N ASN A 8 -1.01 18.60 6.97
CA ASN A 8 -0.18 18.94 5.80
C ASN A 8 0.36 17.69 5.07
N ALA A 9 -0.50 16.67 5.01
CA ALA A 9 -0.12 15.32 4.61
C ALA A 9 0.14 15.23 3.11
N GLU A 10 1.05 14.33 2.74
CA GLU A 10 1.17 13.85 1.38
C GLU A 10 0.16 12.72 1.17
N LEU A 11 -0.58 12.76 0.06
CA LEU A 11 -1.62 11.81 -0.26
C LEU A 11 -1.15 10.91 -1.40
N ILE A 12 -1.28 9.59 -1.22
CA ILE A 12 -1.14 8.63 -2.30
C ILE A 12 -2.52 8.03 -2.56
N VAL A 13 -2.98 8.10 -3.81
CA VAL A 13 -4.30 7.63 -4.22
C VAL A 13 -4.13 6.43 -5.15
N ASP A 14 -4.81 5.32 -4.86
CA ASP A 14 -4.93 4.23 -5.82
C ASP A 14 -5.66 4.73 -7.07
N SER A 15 -4.96 4.71 -8.21
CA SER A 15 -5.52 5.13 -9.48
C SER A 15 -5.51 3.97 -10.45
N THR A 16 -6.67 3.62 -10.98
CA THR A 16 -6.84 2.38 -11.76
C THR A 16 -6.70 2.57 -13.28
N GLY A 17 -6.34 3.77 -13.77
CA GLY A 17 -6.18 4.01 -15.20
C GLY A 17 -5.70 5.40 -15.62
N LEU A 18 -5.51 5.58 -16.94
CA LEU A 18 -5.25 6.88 -17.56
C LEU A 18 -6.57 7.67 -17.66
N GLY A 19 -6.58 8.91 -17.14
CA GLY A 19 -7.78 9.77 -17.13
C GLY A 19 -8.74 9.45 -15.99
N ASP A 20 -8.22 9.17 -14.80
CA ASP A 20 -8.99 8.93 -13.58
C ASP A 20 -9.59 10.24 -13.03
N PRO A 21 -10.90 10.49 -13.22
CA PRO A 21 -11.51 11.77 -12.85
C PRO A 21 -11.50 12.00 -11.34
N LEU A 22 -11.43 10.93 -10.55
CA LEU A 22 -11.35 11.01 -9.09
C LEU A 22 -9.98 11.54 -8.68
N TYR A 23 -8.89 11.00 -9.26
CA TYR A 23 -7.55 11.54 -9.03
C TYR A 23 -7.46 13.00 -9.44
N ASP A 24 -7.96 13.36 -10.63
CA ASP A 24 -7.91 14.75 -11.12
C ASP A 24 -8.66 15.71 -10.19
N PHE A 25 -9.83 15.31 -9.69
CA PHE A 25 -10.58 16.09 -8.71
C PHE A 25 -9.82 16.28 -7.40
N ILE A 26 -9.16 15.22 -6.90
CA ILE A 26 -8.34 15.28 -5.68
C ILE A 26 -7.11 16.17 -5.91
N ALA A 27 -6.46 16.06 -7.07
CA ALA A 27 -5.27 16.83 -7.44
C ALA A 27 -5.54 18.33 -7.59
N GLN A 28 -6.74 18.71 -8.05
CA GLN A 28 -7.16 20.12 -8.06
C GLN A 28 -7.24 20.71 -6.64
N LYS A 29 -7.56 19.89 -5.63
CA LYS A 29 -7.77 20.33 -4.25
C LYS A 29 -6.54 20.21 -3.37
N TYR A 30 -5.66 19.24 -3.64
CA TYR A 30 -4.51 18.93 -2.79
C TYR A 30 -3.21 18.94 -3.60
N PRO A 31 -2.29 19.89 -3.33
CA PRO A 31 -1.06 20.03 -4.12
C PRO A 31 -0.03 18.91 -3.89
N LYS A 32 -0.13 18.17 -2.77
CA LYS A 32 0.76 17.06 -2.41
C LYS A 32 0.07 15.70 -2.62
N VAL A 33 -0.53 15.49 -3.79
CA VAL A 33 -1.12 14.19 -4.14
C VAL A 33 -0.32 13.49 -5.22
N ARG A 34 -0.12 12.18 -5.08
CA ARG A 34 0.50 11.33 -6.08
C ARG A 34 -0.43 10.16 -6.43
N PRO A 35 -0.53 9.78 -7.70
CA PRO A 35 -1.23 8.56 -8.07
C PRO A 35 -0.33 7.36 -7.79
N TYR A 36 -0.94 6.26 -7.38
CA TYR A 36 -0.31 4.95 -7.35
C TYR A 36 -1.13 4.02 -8.22
N TYR A 37 -0.60 3.63 -9.37
CA TYR A 37 -1.34 2.75 -10.27
C TYR A 37 -1.17 1.30 -9.85
N LEU A 38 -2.22 0.72 -9.25
CA LEU A 38 -2.22 -0.69 -8.89
C LEU A 38 -2.23 -1.57 -10.15
N SER A 39 -1.30 -2.52 -10.15
CA SER A 39 -1.30 -3.71 -10.99
C SER A 39 -1.03 -4.89 -10.08
N PRO A 40 -1.29 -6.16 -10.49
CA PRO A 40 -0.98 -7.31 -9.65
C PRO A 40 0.47 -7.32 -9.14
N SER A 41 1.44 -7.00 -10.00
CA SER A 41 2.87 -6.95 -9.61
C SER A 41 3.21 -5.78 -8.70
N ARG A 42 2.59 -4.61 -8.90
CA ARG A 42 2.79 -3.44 -8.04
C ARG A 42 2.13 -3.64 -6.68
N LYS A 43 0.96 -4.28 -6.64
CA LYS A 43 0.29 -4.69 -5.40
C LYS A 43 1.21 -5.60 -4.58
N THR A 44 1.82 -6.61 -5.21
CA THR A 44 2.82 -7.46 -4.55
C THR A 44 3.94 -6.64 -3.93
N ALA A 45 4.60 -5.77 -4.70
CA ALA A 45 5.69 -4.94 -4.17
C ALA A 45 5.22 -3.98 -3.05
N LEU A 46 3.99 -3.47 -3.12
CA LEU A 46 3.39 -2.60 -2.11
C LEU A 46 3.19 -3.34 -0.78
N ILE A 47 2.65 -4.56 -0.85
CA ILE A 47 2.39 -5.40 0.32
C ILE A 47 3.69 -5.93 0.92
N ASP A 48 4.64 -6.38 0.10
CA ASP A 48 5.96 -6.83 0.57
C ASP A 48 6.66 -5.71 1.34
N ASN A 49 6.60 -4.47 0.83
CA ASN A 49 7.13 -3.30 1.54
C ASN A 49 6.45 -3.10 2.90
N LEU A 50 5.12 -3.20 2.95
CA LEU A 50 4.39 -3.08 4.22
C LEU A 50 4.84 -4.15 5.22
N ALA A 51 4.94 -5.41 4.77
CA ALA A 51 5.35 -6.52 5.62
C ALA A 51 6.76 -6.30 6.21
N ILE A 52 7.72 -5.87 5.38
CA ILE A 52 9.09 -5.56 5.82
C ILE A 52 9.09 -4.43 6.86
N MET A 53 8.36 -3.35 6.61
CA MET A 53 8.32 -2.20 7.53
C MET A 53 7.66 -2.55 8.87
N ILE A 54 6.65 -3.44 8.88
CA ILE A 54 6.04 -3.95 10.11
C ILE A 54 7.04 -4.85 10.86
N GLU A 55 7.67 -5.81 10.16
CA GLU A 55 8.63 -6.75 10.76
C GLU A 55 9.83 -6.02 11.39
N GLN A 56 10.30 -4.95 10.74
CA GLN A 56 11.41 -4.13 11.21
C GLN A 56 10.98 -3.04 12.22
N VAL A 57 9.69 -2.95 12.54
CA VAL A 57 9.12 -1.93 13.44
C VAL A 57 9.44 -0.50 12.97
N GLU A 58 9.50 -0.30 11.66
CA GLU A 58 9.72 1.03 11.05
C GLU A 58 8.44 1.88 11.05
N ILE A 59 7.28 1.22 11.14
CA ILE A 59 5.98 1.86 11.24
C ILE A 59 5.17 1.29 12.40
N THR A 60 4.23 2.10 12.89
CA THR A 60 3.14 1.66 13.76
C THR A 60 1.82 2.01 13.10
N PHE A 61 0.75 1.34 13.52
CA PHE A 61 -0.60 1.58 13.02
C PHE A 61 -1.60 1.60 14.19
N PRO A 62 -2.73 2.31 14.06
CA PRO A 62 -3.73 2.37 15.11
C PRO A 62 -4.44 1.01 15.27
N GLU A 63 -4.88 0.71 16.48
CA GLU A 63 -5.69 -0.47 16.80
C GLU A 63 -7.14 -0.28 16.32
N ILE A 64 -7.32 -0.29 15.00
CA ILE A 64 -8.64 -0.26 14.36
C ILE A 64 -9.07 -1.72 14.14
N PRO A 65 -10.21 -2.18 14.70
CA PRO A 65 -10.64 -3.59 14.62
C PRO A 65 -10.70 -4.14 13.18
N GLU A 66 -11.17 -3.32 12.24
CA GLU A 66 -11.26 -3.67 10.83
C GLU A 66 -9.87 -3.85 10.21
N LEU A 67 -8.93 -2.94 10.49
CA LEU A 67 -7.54 -3.05 10.03
C LEU A 67 -6.86 -4.31 10.58
N LEU A 68 -7.05 -4.60 11.88
CA LEU A 68 -6.47 -5.78 12.51
C LEU A 68 -7.03 -7.07 11.88
N THR A 69 -8.35 -7.14 11.72
CA THR A 69 -9.02 -8.29 11.09
C THR A 69 -8.53 -8.48 9.65
N GLU A 70 -8.44 -7.40 8.88
CA GLU A 70 -7.94 -7.48 7.52
C GLU A 70 -6.47 -7.92 7.50
N LEU A 71 -5.59 -7.36 8.33
CA LEU A 71 -4.17 -7.75 8.41
C LEU A 71 -3.98 -9.23 8.79
N GLU A 72 -4.81 -9.76 9.69
CA GLU A 72 -4.77 -11.17 10.10
C GLU A 72 -5.21 -12.12 8.99
N LEU A 73 -6.19 -11.71 8.18
CA LEU A 73 -6.75 -12.54 7.12
C LEU A 73 -6.02 -12.39 5.78
N PHE A 74 -5.31 -11.28 5.58
CA PHE A 74 -4.67 -10.97 4.31
C PHE A 74 -3.54 -11.95 4.00
N GLY A 75 -3.56 -12.54 2.81
CA GLY A 75 -2.63 -13.60 2.47
C GLY A 75 -2.33 -13.70 0.98
N ILE A 76 -1.62 -14.78 0.62
CA ILE A 76 -1.22 -15.08 -0.76
C ILE A 76 -2.11 -16.19 -1.30
N GLU A 77 -2.76 -15.92 -2.43
CA GLU A 77 -3.39 -16.96 -3.25
C GLU A 77 -2.48 -17.30 -4.44
N THR A 78 -2.23 -18.60 -4.66
CA THR A 78 -1.49 -19.07 -5.82
C THR A 78 -2.45 -19.43 -6.94
N THR A 79 -2.36 -18.73 -8.06
CA THR A 79 -3.19 -19.00 -9.24
C THR A 79 -2.78 -20.33 -9.91
N PRO A 80 -3.67 -20.95 -10.72
CA PRO A 80 -3.34 -22.18 -11.45
C PRO A 80 -2.12 -22.07 -12.38
N THR A 81 -1.77 -20.83 -12.78
CA THR A 81 -0.59 -20.52 -13.60
C THR A 81 0.70 -20.36 -12.79
N GLY A 82 0.67 -20.58 -11.48
CA GLY A 82 1.82 -20.44 -10.57
C GLY A 82 2.13 -19.01 -10.15
N ARG A 83 1.30 -18.02 -10.51
CA ARG A 83 1.47 -16.63 -10.06
C ARG A 83 0.87 -16.43 -8.68
N HIS A 84 1.58 -15.74 -7.80
CA HIS A 84 1.10 -15.32 -6.49
C HIS A 84 0.30 -14.01 -6.59
N LYS A 85 -0.81 -13.94 -5.87
CA LYS A 85 -1.64 -12.74 -5.76
C LYS A 85 -1.98 -12.50 -4.30
N TYR A 86 -1.67 -11.29 -3.82
CA TYR A 86 -2.08 -10.86 -2.49
C TYR A 86 -3.55 -10.42 -2.49
N GLN A 87 -4.36 -11.06 -1.65
CA GLN A 87 -5.77 -10.73 -1.46
C GLN A 87 -6.31 -11.27 -0.14
N ALA A 88 -7.39 -10.64 0.34
CA ALA A 88 -8.20 -11.18 1.41
C ALA A 88 -8.98 -12.43 0.94
N PRO A 89 -9.33 -13.35 1.86
CA PRO A 89 -10.18 -14.49 1.56
C PRO A 89 -11.53 -14.05 1.01
N LYS A 90 -12.20 -14.94 0.27
CA LYS A 90 -13.53 -14.64 -0.28
C LYS A 90 -14.50 -14.17 0.82
N GLY A 91 -15.13 -13.03 0.59
CA GLY A 91 -16.07 -12.41 1.53
C GLY A 91 -15.46 -11.40 2.51
N HIS A 92 -14.16 -11.12 2.40
CA HIS A 92 -13.46 -10.11 3.20
C HIS A 92 -12.89 -9.00 2.32
N HIS A 93 -12.61 -7.86 2.94
CA HIS A 93 -12.06 -6.66 2.31
C HIS A 93 -10.55 -6.55 2.56
N ASP A 94 -9.88 -5.72 1.76
CA ASP A 94 -8.47 -5.38 1.92
C ASP A 94 -8.21 -3.87 1.86
N ASP A 95 -9.28 -3.07 1.97
CA ASP A 95 -9.22 -1.63 1.82
C ASP A 95 -8.35 -0.96 2.89
N CYS A 96 -8.43 -1.43 4.15
CA CYS A 96 -7.63 -0.90 5.25
C CYS A 96 -6.15 -1.31 5.10
N VAL A 97 -5.89 -2.55 4.69
CA VAL A 97 -4.52 -3.03 4.41
C VAL A 97 -3.89 -2.24 3.27
N ILE A 98 -4.62 -2.00 2.18
CA ILE A 98 -4.12 -1.23 1.04
C ILE A 98 -3.90 0.24 1.41
N ALA A 99 -4.81 0.85 2.17
CA ALA A 99 -4.63 2.21 2.67
C ALA A 99 -3.36 2.33 3.55
N LEU A 100 -3.13 1.39 4.46
CA LEU A 100 -1.92 1.35 5.27
C LEU A 100 -0.66 1.15 4.41
N ALA A 101 -0.71 0.25 3.43
CA ALA A 101 0.42 -0.03 2.55
C ALA A 101 0.80 1.20 1.70
N LEU A 102 -0.18 1.95 1.19
CA LEU A 102 0.04 3.21 0.46
C LEU A 102 0.65 4.28 1.38
N ALA A 103 0.20 4.38 2.63
CA ALA A 103 0.77 5.30 3.62
C ALA A 103 2.24 4.93 3.92
N ALA A 104 2.51 3.64 4.16
CA ALA A 104 3.87 3.13 4.37
C ALA A 104 4.78 3.38 3.16
N TRP A 105 4.26 3.21 1.95
CA TRP A 105 4.99 3.48 0.71
C TRP A 105 5.40 4.96 0.58
N ALA A 106 4.54 5.89 1.02
CA ALA A 106 4.85 7.32 1.04
C ALA A 106 6.01 7.67 1.99
N LEU A 107 6.16 6.92 3.09
CA LEU A 107 7.23 7.14 4.07
C LEU A 107 8.61 6.72 3.57
N ARG A 108 8.69 5.96 2.47
CA ARG A 108 9.96 5.49 1.93
C ARG A 108 10.82 6.69 1.50
N LYS A 109 11.75 7.09 2.39
CA LYS A 109 12.75 8.11 2.10
C LYS A 109 13.52 7.65 0.85
N GLY A 110 13.73 8.56 -0.10
CA GLY A 110 14.62 8.31 -1.23
C GLY A 110 16.03 8.01 -0.71
N GLY A 111 16.37 6.73 -0.57
CA GLY A 111 17.66 6.31 -0.03
C GLY A 111 17.77 4.79 0.01
N SER A 112 18.64 4.27 -0.85
CA SER A 112 19.08 2.87 -0.96
C SER A 112 18.01 1.85 -1.32
N ARG A 113 18.03 1.43 -2.59
CA ARG A 113 17.53 0.10 -2.98
C ARG A 113 18.10 -0.91 -1.98
N PRO A 114 17.31 -1.78 -1.35
CA PRO A 114 17.89 -2.97 -0.74
C PRO A 114 18.52 -3.75 -1.89
N GLY A 115 19.83 -3.64 -2.02
CA GLY A 115 20.59 -4.54 -2.87
C GLY A 115 20.44 -5.92 -2.23
N PHE A 116 19.80 -6.85 -2.93
CA PHE A 116 20.03 -8.25 -2.65
C PHE A 116 21.51 -8.52 -2.91
N ALA A 117 22.33 -8.46 -1.86
CA ALA A 117 23.61 -9.14 -1.88
C ALA A 117 23.28 -10.62 -1.70
N PHE A 118 23.35 -11.38 -2.80
CA PHE A 118 23.47 -12.83 -2.69
C PHE A 118 24.75 -13.09 -1.90
N LEU A 119 24.61 -13.64 -0.70
CA LEU A 119 25.72 -14.29 -0.01
C LEU A 119 25.88 -15.65 -0.70
N ASP A 120 26.86 -15.71 -1.59
CA ASP A 120 27.34 -16.97 -2.14
C ASP A 120 28.09 -17.71 -1.02
N TRP A 121 27.58 -18.88 -0.64
CA TRP A 121 28.33 -19.92 0.08
C TRP A 121 28.78 -20.99 -0.91
#